data_AF-A0AAP2DSX6-F1
#
_entry.id   AF-A0AAP2DSX6-F1
#
_cell.length_a   1.000
_cell.length_b   1.000
_cell.length_c   1.000
_cell.angle_alpha   90.00
_cell.angle_beta   90.00
_cell.angle_gamma   90.00
#
_symmetry.space_group_name_H-M   'P 1'
#
loop_
_entity.id
_entity.type
_entity.pdbx_description
1 polymer ?
#
loop_
_entity_poly.entity_id
_entity_poly.type
_entity_poly.pdbx_seq_one_letter_code
_entity_poly.pdbx_strand_id
1 'polypeptide(L)'
;MRVLCISLFFLGLIGCQEITYQAPQPKGVNSLAEIPEALRGHYLLPEDNRAIRDTLVVEAHTYFALSDKGDKRVLGDSLLLRYYKGYYFINLYNNPEWLVRAMRLEANGDIAYFMLGAEEKEFPTFIKNFGREITVDSSVVRGKKLYQIDPTPAQLLGLLKKGHFRQVAVLKRIQITP
;
A
#
# COMPACT_ATOMS: atom_id res chain seq x y z
N MET A 1 6.22 -15.78 50.99
CA MET A 1 5.32 -16.42 49.99
C MET A 1 4.24 -15.40 49.65
N ARG A 2 3.86 -15.11 48.41
CA ARG A 2 4.28 -15.62 47.10
C ARG A 2 3.64 -14.68 46.06
N VAL A 3 4.46 -14.28 45.10
CA VAL A 3 4.13 -14.02 43.68
C VAL A 3 3.37 -12.74 43.36
N LEU A 4 4.20 -11.75 43.02
CA LEU A 4 3.95 -10.63 42.12
C LEU A 4 3.53 -11.17 40.74
N CYS A 5 2.25 -11.08 40.37
CA CYS A 5 1.80 -11.32 38.99
C CYS A 5 1.67 -9.98 38.25
N ILE A 6 2.81 -9.44 37.82
CA ILE A 6 2.85 -8.45 36.74
C ILE A 6 2.54 -9.23 35.45
N SER A 7 1.25 -9.29 35.09
CA SER A 7 0.84 -9.76 33.77
C SER A 7 1.21 -8.69 32.75
N LEU A 8 2.39 -8.88 32.17
CA LEU A 8 2.97 -8.16 31.06
C LEU A 8 2.13 -8.39 29.79
N PHE A 9 0.94 -7.80 29.71
CA PHE A 9 0.13 -7.78 28.48
C PHE A 9 0.59 -6.64 27.57
N PHE A 10 1.90 -6.60 27.28
CA PHE A 10 2.45 -5.84 26.15
C PHE A 10 2.42 -6.76 24.92
N LEU A 11 1.21 -7.07 24.45
CA LEU A 11 1.03 -7.51 23.06
C LEU A 11 1.36 -6.29 22.20
N GLY A 12 2.63 -6.20 21.81
CA GLY A 12 3.11 -5.18 20.88
C GLY A 12 2.20 -5.17 19.66
N LEU A 13 1.53 -4.04 19.46
CA LEU A 13 0.87 -3.73 18.20
C LEU A 13 1.98 -3.73 17.15
N ILE A 14 2.11 -4.81 16.39
CA ILE A 14 3.06 -4.87 15.27
C ILE A 14 2.50 -3.90 14.22
N GLY A 15 2.93 -2.65 14.27
CA GLY A 15 2.68 -1.69 13.21
C GLY A 15 3.58 -2.03 12.02
N CYS A 16 3.05 -1.97 10.79
CA CYS A 16 3.92 -1.76 9.65
C CYS A 16 4.23 -0.27 9.59
N GLN A 17 5.51 0.07 9.43
CA GLN A 17 5.94 1.44 9.16
C GLN A 17 6.32 1.54 7.67
N GLU A 18 5.87 2.62 7.04
CA GLU A 18 5.91 2.78 5.59
C GLU A 18 6.72 4.03 5.20
N ILE A 19 7.26 4.00 3.97
CA ILE A 19 7.86 5.18 3.35
C ILE A 19 6.77 6.05 2.74
N THR A 20 6.88 7.36 2.93
CA THR A 20 5.87 8.33 2.48
C THR A 20 6.46 9.32 1.46
N TYR A 21 5.58 10.12 0.85
CA TYR A 21 5.93 10.97 -0.29
C TYR A 21 5.29 12.34 -0.13
N GLN A 22 5.96 13.38 -0.63
CA GLN A 22 5.43 14.75 -0.60
C GLN A 22 4.39 15.00 -1.70
N ALA A 23 4.45 14.23 -2.79
CA ALA A 23 3.55 14.35 -3.92
C ALA A 23 3.19 12.96 -4.48
N PRO A 24 2.08 12.85 -5.24
CA PRO A 24 1.71 11.60 -5.88
C PRO A 24 2.78 11.10 -6.85
N GLN A 25 2.96 9.79 -6.87
CA GLN A 25 3.93 9.04 -7.65
C GLN A 25 3.28 8.12 -8.68
N PRO A 26 3.95 7.83 -9.82
CA PRO A 26 5.22 8.41 -10.24
C PRO A 26 5.04 9.88 -10.66
N LYS A 27 6.03 10.74 -10.37
CA LYS A 27 5.99 12.16 -10.77
C LYS A 27 5.85 12.35 -12.29
N GLY A 28 5.11 13.38 -12.69
CA GLY A 28 4.94 13.75 -14.10
C GLY A 28 4.12 12.75 -14.92
N VAL A 29 3.55 11.72 -14.30
CA VAL A 29 2.61 10.79 -14.93
C VAL A 29 1.19 11.24 -14.61
N ASN A 30 0.35 11.34 -15.63
CA ASN A 30 -1.04 11.73 -15.46
C ASN A 30 -1.82 10.66 -14.68
N SER A 31 -2.73 11.11 -13.82
CA SER A 31 -3.68 10.24 -13.16
C SER A 31 -4.72 9.74 -14.17
N LEU A 32 -5.12 8.48 -14.03
CA LEU A 32 -6.21 7.90 -14.80
C LEU A 32 -7.53 8.49 -14.33
N ALA A 33 -8.41 8.83 -15.28
CA ALA A 33 -9.76 9.32 -14.98
C ALA A 33 -10.64 8.20 -14.39
N GLU A 34 -10.38 6.96 -14.81
CA GLU A 34 -11.09 5.76 -14.36
C GLU A 34 -10.13 4.60 -14.13
N ILE A 35 -10.55 3.65 -13.29
CA ILE A 35 -9.91 2.35 -13.12
C ILE A 35 -10.14 1.55 -14.41
N PRO A 36 -9.08 1.07 -15.09
CA PRO A 36 -9.20 0.32 -16.33
C PRO A 36 -10.09 -0.93 -16.21
N GLU A 37 -10.82 -1.26 -17.28
CA GLU A 37 -11.71 -2.43 -17.31
C GLU A 37 -11.04 -3.74 -16.90
N ALA A 38 -9.78 -3.93 -17.28
CA ALA A 38 -9.00 -5.12 -16.91
C ALA A 38 -8.80 -5.27 -15.39
N LEU A 39 -8.87 -4.17 -14.63
CA LEU A 39 -8.80 -4.17 -13.17
C LEU A 39 -10.18 -4.19 -12.50
N ARG A 40 -11.27 -3.97 -13.24
CA ARG A 40 -12.63 -3.99 -12.68
C ARG A 40 -13.08 -5.42 -12.36
N GLY A 41 -13.95 -5.55 -11.36
CA GLY A 41 -14.54 -6.81 -10.95
C GLY A 41 -14.45 -7.06 -9.45
N HIS A 42 -14.50 -8.34 -9.07
CA HIS A 42 -14.54 -8.79 -7.69
C HIS A 42 -13.25 -9.54 -7.37
N TYR A 43 -12.66 -9.25 -6.20
CA TYR A 43 -11.44 -9.88 -5.73
C TYR A 43 -11.62 -10.35 -4.29
N LEU A 44 -11.09 -11.52 -3.95
CA LEU A 44 -10.96 -11.94 -2.57
C LEU A 44 -9.82 -11.17 -1.91
N LEU A 45 -10.12 -10.49 -0.81
CA LEU A 45 -9.10 -9.94 0.06
C LEU A 45 -8.39 -11.09 0.80
N PRO A 46 -7.06 -10.96 1.03
CA PRO A 46 -6.33 -11.97 1.79
C PRO A 46 -6.90 -12.09 3.21
N GLU A 47 -6.88 -13.30 3.76
CA GLU A 47 -7.17 -13.50 5.18
C GLU A 47 -6.11 -12.76 6.01
N ASP A 48 -6.54 -11.77 6.78
CA ASP A 48 -5.79 -11.38 7.96
C ASP A 48 -6.30 -12.20 9.17
N ASN A 49 -5.50 -12.26 10.24
CA ASN A 49 -5.83 -13.01 11.46
C ASN A 49 -7.04 -12.42 12.23
N ARG A 50 -7.87 -11.57 11.60
CA ARG A 50 -9.00 -10.87 12.21
C ARG A 50 -10.29 -10.98 11.38
N ALA A 51 -10.61 -12.19 10.92
CA ALA A 51 -11.94 -12.66 10.51
C ALA A 51 -12.63 -11.99 9.29
N ILE A 52 -13.17 -12.90 8.45
CA ILE A 52 -13.94 -12.76 7.20
C ILE A 52 -13.07 -12.46 5.96
N ARG A 53 -13.02 -13.44 5.04
CA ARG A 53 -12.64 -13.21 3.64
C ARG A 53 -13.67 -12.28 3.01
N ASP A 54 -13.39 -10.99 3.03
CA ASP A 54 -14.24 -10.02 2.36
C ASP A 54 -13.90 -9.94 0.86
N THR A 55 -14.87 -9.48 0.07
CA THR A 55 -14.74 -9.28 -1.36
C THR A 55 -14.50 -7.80 -1.64
N LEU A 56 -13.38 -7.47 -2.27
CA LEU A 56 -13.15 -6.15 -2.85
C LEU A 56 -13.91 -6.04 -4.16
N VAL A 57 -14.79 -5.05 -4.26
CA VAL A 57 -15.47 -4.66 -5.49
C VAL A 57 -14.72 -3.48 -6.11
N VAL A 58 -14.36 -3.57 -7.38
CA VAL A 58 -13.66 -2.53 -8.14
C VAL A 58 -14.50 -2.12 -9.35
N GLU A 59 -14.95 -0.87 -9.35
CA GLU A 59 -15.77 -0.23 -10.39
C GLU A 59 -14.96 0.87 -11.11
N ALA A 60 -15.55 1.53 -12.11
CA ALA A 60 -14.83 2.50 -12.94
C ALA A 60 -14.20 3.66 -12.16
N HIS A 61 -14.81 4.14 -11.08
CA HIS A 61 -14.31 5.31 -10.33
C HIS A 61 -14.09 5.02 -8.86
N THR A 62 -14.21 3.77 -8.43
CA THR A 62 -14.29 3.46 -7.00
C THR A 62 -13.99 2.01 -6.69
N TYR A 63 -13.54 1.76 -5.46
CA TYR A 63 -13.51 0.42 -4.89
C TYR A 63 -14.02 0.43 -3.45
N PHE A 64 -14.52 -0.71 -3.00
CA PHE A 64 -15.01 -0.89 -1.63
C PHE A 64 -15.01 -2.36 -1.23
N ALA A 65 -14.95 -2.60 0.08
CA ALA A 65 -15.17 -3.90 0.69
C ALA A 65 -16.67 -4.23 0.66
N LEU A 66 -17.07 -5.43 0.23
CA LEU A 66 -18.49 -5.80 0.13
C LEU A 66 -19.16 -5.81 1.51
N SER A 67 -18.41 -6.16 2.56
CA SER A 67 -18.84 -6.08 3.96
C SER A 67 -18.97 -4.65 4.51
N ASP A 68 -18.26 -3.68 3.90
CA ASP A 68 -18.27 -2.27 4.28
C ASP A 68 -18.44 -1.36 3.06
N LYS A 69 -19.67 -1.33 2.54
CA LYS A 69 -20.04 -0.46 1.42
C LYS A 69 -19.99 1.03 1.79
N GLY A 70 -19.95 1.36 3.09
CA GLY A 70 -19.89 2.72 3.59
C GLY A 70 -18.51 3.34 3.40
N ASP A 71 -17.44 2.55 3.52
CA ASP A 71 -16.05 2.99 3.26
C ASP A 71 -15.68 2.94 1.77
N LYS A 72 -16.56 3.51 0.92
CA LYS A 72 -16.33 3.57 -0.51
C LYS A 72 -15.19 4.54 -0.85
N ARG A 73 -14.14 4.03 -1.49
CA ARG A 73 -12.99 4.82 -1.92
C ARG A 73 -13.18 5.24 -3.37
N VAL A 74 -13.15 6.55 -3.63
CA VAL A 74 -13.46 7.13 -4.95
C VAL A 74 -12.22 7.81 -5.51
N LEU A 75 -11.93 7.62 -6.80
CA LEU A 75 -10.85 8.34 -7.47
C LEU A 75 -11.12 9.85 -7.43
N GLY A 76 -10.11 10.63 -7.05
CA GLY A 76 -10.23 12.07 -6.88
C GLY A 76 -9.00 12.65 -6.18
N ASP A 77 -9.15 13.81 -5.56
CA ASP A 77 -8.01 14.58 -5.03
C ASP A 77 -7.20 13.85 -3.96
N SER A 78 -7.80 12.92 -3.21
CA SER A 78 -7.15 12.14 -2.14
C SER A 78 -6.81 10.71 -2.54
N LEU A 79 -7.21 10.26 -3.73
CA LEU A 79 -6.99 8.91 -4.24
C LEU A 79 -6.76 8.94 -5.74
N LEU A 80 -5.51 8.74 -6.16
CA LEU A 80 -5.13 8.80 -7.56
C LEU A 80 -4.59 7.45 -8.02
N LEU A 81 -4.98 7.04 -9.22
CA LEU A 81 -4.43 5.88 -9.90
C LEU A 81 -3.54 6.34 -11.06
N ARG A 82 -2.31 5.84 -11.16
CA ARG A 82 -1.39 6.12 -12.27
C ARG A 82 -0.89 4.82 -12.88
N TYR A 83 -0.66 4.80 -14.19
CA TYR A 83 -0.04 3.65 -14.86
C TYR A 83 1.35 4.02 -15.37
N TYR A 84 2.35 3.19 -15.07
CA TYR A 84 3.70 3.38 -15.57
C TYR A 84 4.43 2.04 -15.76
N LYS A 85 4.82 1.76 -17.01
CA LYS A 85 5.68 0.63 -17.40
C LYS A 85 5.28 -0.72 -16.78
N GLY A 86 4.01 -1.10 -16.93
CA GLY A 86 3.48 -2.40 -16.48
C GLY A 86 2.95 -2.44 -15.06
N TYR A 87 2.98 -1.31 -14.33
CA TYR A 87 2.48 -1.22 -12.97
C TYR A 87 1.45 -0.10 -12.83
N TYR A 88 0.47 -0.35 -11.96
CA TYR A 88 -0.45 0.67 -11.48
C TYR A 88 0.01 1.15 -10.11
N PHE A 89 -0.01 2.46 -9.89
CA PHE A 89 0.36 3.09 -8.63
C PHE A 89 -0.87 3.77 -8.04
N ILE A 90 -1.33 3.25 -6.89
CA ILE A 90 -2.35 3.90 -6.08
C ILE A 90 -1.64 4.90 -5.17
N ASN A 91 -2.10 6.15 -5.21
CA ASN A 91 -1.65 7.23 -4.36
C ASN A 91 -2.77 7.60 -3.41
N LEU A 92 -2.52 7.44 -2.11
CA LEU A 92 -3.47 7.73 -1.05
C LEU A 92 -2.98 8.95 -0.29
N TYR A 93 -3.78 10.01 -0.25
CA TYR A 93 -3.47 11.16 0.58
C TYR A 93 -3.90 10.88 2.02
N ASN A 94 -2.92 10.89 2.93
CA ASN A 94 -3.08 10.74 4.35
C ASN A 94 -2.40 11.94 5.04
N ASN A 95 -3.13 13.05 5.14
CA ASN A 95 -2.62 14.36 5.56
C ASN A 95 -1.52 14.30 6.67
N PRO A 96 -0.31 14.84 6.42
CA PRO A 96 0.09 15.70 5.28
C PRO A 96 0.78 14.96 4.12
N GLU A 97 0.73 13.64 4.08
CA GLU A 97 1.62 12.84 3.23
C GLU A 97 0.87 11.97 2.23
N TRP A 98 1.57 11.58 1.17
CA TRP A 98 1.10 10.59 0.23
C TRP A 98 1.69 9.22 0.57
N LEU A 99 0.84 8.22 0.56
CA LEU A 99 1.22 6.81 0.57
C LEU A 99 1.12 6.27 -0.85
N VAL A 100 2.06 5.39 -1.21
CA VAL A 100 2.10 4.78 -2.55
C VAL A 100 2.01 3.27 -2.40
N ARG A 101 1.18 2.68 -3.25
CA ARG A 101 1.05 1.23 -3.41
C ARG A 101 1.24 0.92 -4.87
N ALA A 102 2.04 -0.10 -5.17
CA ALA A 102 2.16 -0.58 -6.52
C ALA A 102 1.28 -1.82 -6.68
N MET A 103 0.70 -1.97 -7.86
CA MET A 103 -0.10 -3.11 -8.27
C MET A 103 0.38 -3.61 -9.61
N ARG A 104 0.36 -4.92 -9.78
CA ARG A 104 0.56 -5.57 -11.07
C ARG A 104 -0.61 -6.49 -11.34
N LEU A 105 -1.22 -6.34 -12.50
CA LEU A 105 -2.22 -7.28 -13.00
C LEU A 105 -1.49 -8.50 -13.54
N GLU A 106 -1.78 -9.66 -12.98
CA GLU A 106 -1.24 -10.94 -13.41
C GLU A 106 -2.07 -11.51 -14.57
N ALA A 107 -1.50 -12.43 -15.35
CA ALA A 107 -2.14 -12.96 -16.57
C ALA A 107 -3.47 -13.68 -16.30
N ASN A 108 -3.66 -14.24 -15.09
CA ASN A 108 -4.88 -14.88 -14.66
C ASN A 108 -5.95 -13.90 -14.13
N GLY A 109 -5.66 -12.59 -14.15
CA GLY A 109 -6.51 -11.53 -13.63
C GLY A 109 -6.32 -11.22 -12.15
N ASP A 110 -5.45 -11.94 -11.42
CA ASP A 110 -5.12 -11.59 -10.04
C ASP A 110 -4.36 -10.26 -9.96
N ILE A 111 -4.41 -9.61 -8.81
CA ILE A 111 -3.64 -8.39 -8.55
C ILE A 111 -2.57 -8.68 -7.50
N ALA A 112 -1.30 -8.61 -7.89
CA ALA A 112 -0.20 -8.56 -6.94
C ALA A 112 -0.09 -7.14 -6.38
N TYR A 113 -0.09 -7.02 -5.05
CA TYR A 113 -0.13 -5.74 -4.34
C TYR A 113 1.13 -5.55 -3.49
N PHE A 114 1.79 -4.41 -3.67
CA PHE A 114 3.10 -4.13 -3.12
C PHE A 114 3.15 -2.82 -2.33
N MET A 115 3.95 -2.83 -1.26
CA MET A 115 4.14 -1.70 -0.36
C MET A 115 5.63 -1.50 -0.07
N LEU A 116 6.05 -0.23 0.01
CA LEU A 116 7.39 0.13 0.44
C LEU A 116 7.38 0.45 1.94
N GLY A 117 7.87 -0.49 2.73
CA GLY A 117 7.87 -0.41 4.18
C GLY A 117 8.34 -1.70 4.81
N ALA A 118 8.44 -1.68 6.14
CA ALA A 118 8.88 -2.81 6.95
C ALA A 118 7.99 -2.98 8.18
N GLU A 119 8.03 -4.15 8.81
CA GLU A 119 7.47 -4.28 10.16
C GLU A 119 8.24 -3.34 11.11
N GLU A 120 7.58 -2.78 12.11
CA GLU A 120 8.16 -1.79 13.03
C GLU A 120 9.49 -2.24 13.64
N LYS A 121 9.60 -3.52 14.04
CA LYS A 121 10.84 -4.09 14.59
C LYS A 121 12.00 -4.12 13.58
N GLU A 122 11.70 -4.22 12.29
CA GLU A 122 12.68 -4.32 11.20
C GLU A 122 12.96 -2.95 10.56
N PHE A 123 12.05 -1.99 10.75
CA PHE A 123 12.08 -0.69 10.10
C PHE A 123 13.38 0.11 10.32
N PRO A 124 13.99 0.15 11.52
CA PRO A 124 15.27 0.83 11.71
C PRO A 124 16.41 0.26 10.86
N THR A 125 16.45 -1.05 10.68
CA THR A 125 17.46 -1.72 9.85
C THR A 125 17.15 -1.52 8.36
N PHE A 126 15.87 -1.66 8.00
CA PHE A 126 15.38 -1.37 6.65
C PHE A 126 15.78 0.04 6.23
N ILE A 127 15.46 1.07 7.01
CA ILE A 127 15.70 2.46 6.63
C ILE A 127 17.18 2.80 6.50
N LYS A 128 18.03 2.24 7.38
CA LYS A 128 19.49 2.40 7.33
C LYS A 128 20.08 1.83 6.03
N ASN A 129 19.60 0.67 5.60
CA ASN A 129 20.06 0.04 4.37
C ASN A 129 19.47 0.73 3.13
N PHE A 130 18.17 1.04 3.18
CA PHE A 130 17.44 1.68 2.10
C PHE A 130 17.97 3.09 1.79
N GLY A 131 18.40 3.84 2.80
CA GLY A 131 19.03 5.16 2.64
C GLY A 131 20.37 5.15 1.89
N ARG A 132 20.95 3.97 1.62
CA ARG A 132 22.13 3.83 0.73
C ARG A 132 21.76 3.79 -0.74
N GLU A 133 20.51 3.52 -1.07
CA GLU A 133 20.02 3.40 -2.45
C GLU A 133 19.31 4.65 -2.95
N ILE A 134 18.72 5.41 -2.05
CA ILE A 134 18.00 6.64 -2.34
C ILE A 134 18.09 7.60 -1.16
N THR A 135 18.07 8.90 -1.43
CA THR A 135 17.96 9.92 -0.38
C THR A 135 16.63 9.76 0.35
N VAL A 136 16.72 9.65 1.68
CA VAL A 136 15.58 9.57 2.58
C VAL A 136 15.63 10.77 3.51
N ASP A 137 14.62 11.61 3.43
CA ASP A 137 14.39 12.68 4.39
C ASP A 137 13.58 12.17 5.58
N SER A 138 13.68 12.84 6.72
CA SER A 138 12.80 12.55 7.85
C SER A 138 12.29 13.81 8.50
N SER A 139 11.02 13.77 8.92
CA SER A 139 10.36 14.87 9.62
C SER A 139 9.54 14.31 10.77
N VAL A 140 9.26 15.14 11.77
CA VAL A 140 8.36 14.78 12.87
C VAL A 140 7.06 15.52 12.68
N VAL A 141 5.98 14.76 12.46
CA VAL A 141 4.63 15.30 12.30
C VAL A 141 3.74 14.66 13.34
N ARG A 142 3.08 15.48 14.17
CA ARG A 142 2.19 15.03 15.25
C ARG A 142 2.84 13.97 16.15
N GLY A 143 4.13 14.15 16.47
CA GLY A 143 4.90 13.24 17.32
C GLY A 143 5.34 11.93 16.65
N LYS A 144 5.02 11.71 15.37
CA LYS A 144 5.48 10.54 14.61
C LYS A 144 6.60 10.94 13.66
N LYS A 145 7.66 10.13 13.63
CA LYS A 145 8.76 10.30 12.68
C LYS A 145 8.38 9.68 11.33
N LEU A 146 8.27 10.53 10.32
CA LEU A 146 8.01 10.17 8.94
C LEU A 146 9.32 10.03 8.19
N TYR A 147 9.34 9.13 7.21
CA TYR A 147 10.50 8.92 6.33
C TYR A 147 10.04 9.06 4.90
N GLN A 148 10.58 10.07 4.22
CA GLN A 148 10.11 10.53 2.93
C GLN A 148 11.17 10.32 1.87
N ILE A 149 10.72 9.93 0.68
CA ILE A 149 11.58 9.88 -0.51
C ILE A 149 10.94 10.67 -1.64
N ASP A 150 11.78 11.10 -2.57
CA ASP A 150 11.36 11.88 -3.72
C ASP A 150 11.90 11.31 -5.05
N PRO A 151 11.53 10.07 -5.42
CA PRO A 151 12.10 9.40 -6.57
C PRO A 151 11.60 10.00 -7.89
N THR A 152 12.47 9.99 -8.90
CA THR A 152 12.04 10.03 -10.30
C THR A 152 11.24 8.75 -10.64
N PRO A 153 10.39 8.75 -11.69
CA PRO A 153 9.68 7.55 -12.12
C PRO A 153 10.59 6.35 -12.41
N ALA A 154 11.79 6.60 -12.96
CA ALA A 154 12.78 5.55 -13.21
C ALA A 154 13.35 4.97 -11.91
N GLN A 155 13.68 5.82 -10.92
CA GLN A 155 14.13 5.37 -9.60
C GLN A 155 13.03 4.58 -8.89
N LEU A 156 11.79 5.06 -8.88
CA LEU A 156 10.65 4.37 -8.25
C LEU A 156 10.46 2.96 -8.82
N LEU A 157 10.48 2.84 -10.16
CA LEU A 157 10.41 1.55 -10.83
C LEU A 157 11.64 0.67 -10.54
N GLY A 158 12.82 1.28 -10.43
CA GLY A 158 14.04 0.59 -10.00
C GLY A 158 13.91 -0.01 -8.61
N LEU A 159 13.40 0.76 -7.64
CA LEU A 159 13.16 0.29 -6.28
C LEU A 159 12.19 -0.89 -6.23
N LEU A 160 11.12 -0.81 -7.02
CA LEU A 160 10.15 -1.89 -7.18
C LEU A 160 10.80 -3.17 -7.74
N LYS A 161 11.56 -3.05 -8.84
CA LYS A 161 12.24 -4.18 -9.50
C LYS A 161 13.33 -4.82 -8.65
N LYS A 162 13.99 -4.05 -7.79
CA LYS A 162 14.97 -4.55 -6.81
C LYS A 162 14.32 -5.23 -5.60
N GLY A 163 12.99 -5.22 -5.49
CA GLY A 163 12.27 -5.89 -4.41
C GLY A 163 12.13 -5.08 -3.12
N HIS A 164 12.41 -3.77 -3.13
CA HIS A 164 12.17 -2.93 -1.94
C HIS A 164 10.68 -2.79 -1.63
N PHE A 165 9.86 -2.74 -2.69
CA PHE A 165 8.42 -2.88 -2.54
C PHE A 165 8.11 -4.36 -2.31
N ARG A 166 7.78 -4.70 -1.06
CA ARG A 166 7.43 -6.05 -0.67
C ARG A 166 6.03 -6.37 -1.17
N GLN A 167 5.85 -7.54 -1.75
CA GLN A 167 4.51 -8.05 -2.05
C GLN A 167 3.83 -8.40 -0.72
N VAL A 168 2.81 -7.65 -0.34
CA VAL A 168 2.11 -7.86 0.94
C VAL A 168 0.79 -8.60 0.77
N ALA A 169 0.28 -8.69 -0.47
CA ALA A 169 -0.97 -9.37 -0.77
C ALA A 169 -1.03 -9.81 -2.25
N VAL A 170 -1.87 -10.82 -2.50
CA VAL A 170 -2.38 -11.15 -3.83
C VAL A 170 -3.90 -11.15 -3.74
N LEU A 171 -4.56 -10.26 -4.48
CA LEU A 171 -6.01 -10.19 -4.56
C LEU A 171 -6.48 -11.16 -5.64
N LYS A 172 -7.21 -12.21 -5.23
CA LYS A 172 -7.62 -13.29 -6.14
C LYS A 172 -8.87 -12.90 -6.90
N ARG A 173 -8.81 -12.87 -8.23
CA ARG A 173 -9.99 -12.51 -9.03
C ARG A 173 -11.06 -13.58 -8.90
N ILE A 174 -12.28 -13.18 -8.60
CA ILE A 174 -13.44 -14.07 -8.57
C ILE A 174 -13.95 -14.18 -10.00
N GLN A 175 -13.81 -15.37 -10.60
CA GLN A 175 -14.46 -15.67 -11.86
C GLN A 175 -15.92 -16.01 -11.58
N ILE A 176 -16.83 -15.09 -11.91
CA ILE A 176 -18.25 -15.41 -11.97
C ILE A 176 -18.43 -16.13 -13.30
N THR A 177 -18.55 -17.46 -13.26
CA THR A 177 -18.99 -18.21 -14.43
C THR A 177 -20.48 -17.90 -14.61
N PRO A 178 -20.94 -17.50 -15.80
CA PRO A 178 -22.35 -17.20 -16.05
C PRO A 178 -23.25 -18.43 -15.85
#